data_AF-A0A6L5BCV4-F1
#
_entry.id   AF-A0A6L5BCV4-F1
#
_cell.length_a   1.000
_cell.length_b   1.000
_cell.length_c   1.000
_cell.angle_alpha   90.00
_cell.angle_beta   90.00
_cell.angle_gamma   90.00
#
_symmetry.space_group_name_H-M   'P 1'
#
loop_
_entity.id
_entity.type
_entity.pdbx_description
1 polymer ?
#
loop_
_entity_poly.entity_id
_entity_poly.type
_entity_poly.pdbx_seq_one_letter_code
_entity_poly.pdbx_strand_id
1 'polypeptide(L)'
;MWSHRYDDNRWSAKANDWVTRYCQAAVVYLIPEFLAIILFLLPWVRNFIEETDWKVFYVLSWWFQSRIYVGRGLREGLVDNIKYTIFWIVVLGTKFCFSYYLQIKPMVEPTHALINKKNVKYEWDQIFKKNNVAAVGLLWLPVVLIYLMDIQIWYSIYSSFVGVGVGLFQHLGEIRNMQQLKLRFQFFASAVQFNLMPKEHGLNARVNLITKIQDGINRLKLRYGLGRPFKKIQSNETEAQKFELMWNEIIMTFREEDILSDQEVELLELPKNTWDIRVIRWPCFLLRNELLLALSQANELVDAPDKWLWYKIRKHDYRHYAVIESYDTTKHLLLQIVKGNTEEHSIITALFHEIDTAIQSETLTKKFRMTALPKIHAKLISLLNLINKPKKDISKMVNTLQALFEVTIRDFYREKRSTDQLRVDGWAPSEKLISEGLLFENAIELPDTNIDTFYCQARRLHTILTSPRLHAKCT
;
A
#
# COMPACT_ATOMS: atom_id res chain seq x y z
N MET A 1 -61.43 -38.58 30.57
CA MET A 1 -60.75 -37.29 30.84
C MET A 1 -61.51 -36.12 30.26
N TRP A 2 -61.88 -36.17 28.97
CA TRP A 2 -62.70 -35.12 28.34
C TRP A 2 -64.17 -35.08 28.81
N SER A 3 -64.72 -36.21 29.27
CA SER A 3 -66.09 -36.29 29.81
C SER A 3 -66.28 -35.49 31.11
N HIS A 4 -65.34 -35.55 32.06
CA HIS A 4 -65.39 -34.79 33.33
C HIS A 4 -65.26 -33.27 33.17
N ARG A 5 -64.84 -32.78 31.99
CA ARG A 5 -64.70 -31.34 31.73
C ARG A 5 -66.04 -30.68 31.40
N TYR A 6 -66.97 -31.45 30.83
CA TYR A 6 -68.27 -30.95 30.39
C TYR A 6 -69.18 -30.64 31.59
N ASP A 7 -69.02 -31.37 32.69
CA ASP A 7 -69.85 -31.22 33.89
C ASP A 7 -69.29 -30.19 34.91
N ASP A 8 -67.97 -30.20 35.20
CA ASP A 8 -67.43 -29.44 36.35
C ASP A 8 -66.63 -28.18 35.99
N ASN A 9 -66.44 -27.88 34.70
CA ASN A 9 -65.64 -26.74 34.19
C ASN A 9 -64.19 -26.66 34.76
N ARG A 10 -63.71 -27.72 35.44
CA ARG A 10 -62.39 -27.81 36.06
C ARG A 10 -61.69 -29.08 35.60
N TRP A 11 -60.40 -28.97 35.33
CA TRP A 11 -59.56 -30.12 34.98
C TRP A 11 -59.36 -31.00 36.21
N SER A 12 -59.41 -32.33 36.04
CA SER A 12 -59.06 -33.24 37.13
C SER A 12 -57.60 -33.04 37.54
N ALA A 13 -57.29 -33.24 38.84
CA ALA A 13 -55.93 -33.02 39.36
C ALA A 13 -54.85 -33.81 38.58
N LYS A 14 -55.18 -35.02 38.11
CA LYS A 14 -54.31 -35.84 37.24
C LYS A 14 -54.10 -35.24 35.85
N ALA A 15 -55.10 -34.58 35.27
CA ALA A 15 -54.97 -33.90 33.98
C ALA A 15 -54.11 -32.64 34.11
N ASN A 16 -54.28 -31.88 35.20
CA ASN A 16 -53.48 -30.68 35.46
C ASN A 16 -51.99 -31.03 35.69
N ASP A 17 -51.72 -32.13 36.39
CA ASP A 17 -50.37 -32.66 36.58
C ASP A 17 -49.73 -33.14 35.26
N TRP A 18 -50.52 -33.71 34.35
CA TRP A 18 -50.05 -34.12 33.02
C TRP A 18 -49.73 -32.91 32.12
N VAL A 19 -50.59 -31.89 32.14
CA VAL A 19 -50.35 -30.62 31.42
C VAL A 19 -49.13 -29.90 31.99
N THR A 20 -48.94 -29.89 33.31
CA THR A 20 -47.77 -29.26 33.94
C THR A 20 -46.48 -29.97 33.54
N ARG A 21 -46.47 -31.30 33.55
CA ARG A 21 -45.33 -32.10 33.07
C ARG A 21 -45.06 -31.90 31.58
N TYR A 22 -46.10 -31.78 30.76
CA TYR A 22 -45.98 -31.45 29.33
C TYR A 22 -45.38 -30.06 29.12
N CYS A 23 -45.84 -29.04 29.85
CA CYS A 23 -45.27 -27.69 29.79
C CYS A 23 -43.80 -27.65 30.25
N GLN A 24 -43.44 -28.40 31.30
CA GLN A 24 -42.04 -28.52 31.73
C GLN A 24 -41.17 -29.17 30.64
N ALA A 25 -41.64 -30.24 30.01
CA ALA A 25 -40.94 -30.88 28.90
C ALA A 25 -40.82 -29.94 27.68
N ALA A 26 -41.86 -29.18 27.37
CA ALA A 26 -41.85 -28.19 26.29
C ALA A 26 -40.83 -27.06 26.56
N VAL A 27 -40.73 -26.57 27.80
CA VAL A 27 -39.70 -25.59 28.18
C VAL A 27 -38.30 -26.16 28.00
N VAL A 28 -38.06 -27.40 28.45
CA VAL A 28 -36.76 -28.08 28.26
C VAL A 28 -36.42 -28.23 26.78
N TYR A 29 -37.40 -28.49 25.93
CA TYR A 29 -37.21 -28.56 24.48
C TYR A 29 -36.92 -27.20 23.83
N LEU A 30 -37.45 -26.10 24.39
CA LEU A 30 -37.24 -24.75 23.88
C LEU A 30 -35.93 -24.11 24.33
N ILE A 31 -35.40 -24.47 25.51
CA ILE A 31 -34.10 -23.97 26.03
C ILE A 31 -33.03 -23.90 24.95
N PRO A 32 -32.83 -24.95 24.14
CA PRO A 32 -31.68 -24.96 23.28
C PRO A 32 -31.99 -24.07 22.03
N GLU A 33 -33.25 -23.93 21.58
CA GLU A 33 -33.65 -22.96 20.53
C GLU A 33 -33.41 -21.52 20.98
N PHE A 34 -33.72 -21.21 22.24
CA PHE A 34 -33.35 -19.92 22.84
C PHE A 34 -31.84 -19.72 22.86
N LEU A 35 -31.07 -20.76 23.18
CA LEU A 35 -29.61 -20.71 23.13
C LEU A 35 -29.11 -20.41 21.70
N ALA A 36 -29.74 -20.99 20.68
CA ALA A 36 -29.41 -20.72 19.28
C ALA A 36 -29.66 -19.26 18.89
N ILE A 37 -30.78 -18.68 19.34
CA ILE A 37 -31.10 -17.26 19.14
C ILE A 37 -30.08 -16.37 19.87
N ILE A 38 -29.72 -16.70 21.11
CA ILE A 38 -28.71 -15.96 21.88
C ILE A 38 -27.35 -16.02 21.19
N LEU A 39 -26.93 -17.20 20.70
CA LEU A 39 -25.69 -17.37 19.95
C LEU A 39 -25.74 -16.69 18.56
N PHE A 40 -26.91 -16.52 17.97
CA PHE A 40 -27.10 -15.71 16.77
C PHE A 40 -26.95 -14.22 17.06
N LEU A 41 -27.48 -13.74 18.20
CA LEU A 41 -27.32 -12.35 18.67
C LEU A 41 -25.91 -12.04 19.17
N LEU A 42 -25.11 -13.07 19.52
CA LEU A 42 -23.73 -12.96 19.97
C LEU A 42 -22.78 -13.70 19.00
N PRO A 43 -22.48 -13.11 17.82
CA PRO A 43 -21.65 -13.72 16.78
C PRO A 43 -20.26 -14.18 17.27
N TRP A 44 -19.64 -13.42 18.18
CA TRP A 44 -18.34 -13.73 18.77
C TRP A 44 -18.29 -15.05 19.56
N VAL A 45 -19.28 -15.31 20.44
CA VAL A 45 -19.36 -16.55 21.22
C VAL A 45 -19.58 -17.73 20.28
N ARG A 46 -20.43 -17.55 19.27
CA ARG A 46 -20.69 -18.57 18.27
C ARG A 46 -19.47 -18.88 17.42
N ASN A 47 -18.78 -17.87 16.89
CA ASN A 47 -17.55 -18.08 16.11
C ASN A 47 -16.46 -18.73 16.97
N PHE A 48 -16.32 -18.34 18.24
CA PHE A 48 -15.39 -19.00 19.17
C PHE A 48 -15.72 -20.48 19.38
N ILE A 49 -17.01 -20.81 19.57
CA ILE A 49 -17.49 -22.19 19.71
C ILE A 49 -17.28 -22.97 18.40
N GLU A 50 -17.44 -22.36 17.23
CA GLU A 50 -17.27 -22.98 15.91
C GLU A 50 -15.78 -23.18 15.55
N GLU A 51 -14.88 -22.29 15.96
CA GLU A 51 -13.42 -22.40 15.74
C GLU A 51 -12.71 -23.32 16.75
N THR A 52 -13.32 -23.57 17.90
CA THR A 52 -12.70 -24.38 18.97
C THR A 52 -13.06 -25.86 18.83
N ASP A 53 -12.07 -26.72 18.60
CA ASP A 53 -12.21 -28.18 18.45
C ASP A 53 -12.48 -28.95 19.76
N TRP A 54 -13.31 -28.40 20.66
CA TRP A 54 -13.61 -29.06 21.93
C TRP A 54 -14.88 -29.93 21.85
N LYS A 55 -14.77 -31.20 22.29
CA LYS A 55 -15.87 -32.19 22.28
C LYS A 55 -17.17 -31.71 22.95
N VAL A 56 -17.06 -30.87 24.00
CA VAL A 56 -18.22 -30.32 24.72
C VAL A 56 -19.05 -29.40 23.82
N PHE A 57 -18.39 -28.57 23.01
CA PHE A 57 -19.05 -27.65 22.09
C PHE A 57 -19.73 -28.37 20.92
N TYR A 58 -19.22 -29.52 20.49
CA TYR A 58 -19.92 -30.37 19.52
C TYR A 58 -21.22 -30.95 20.06
N VAL A 59 -21.27 -31.37 21.32
CA VAL A 59 -22.50 -31.86 21.95
C VAL A 59 -23.53 -30.74 22.10
N LEU A 60 -23.09 -29.53 22.46
CA LEU A 60 -23.95 -28.35 22.60
C LEU A 60 -24.52 -27.86 21.26
N SER A 61 -23.71 -27.86 20.20
CA SER A 61 -24.08 -27.37 18.86
C SER A 61 -24.84 -28.38 18.01
N TRP A 62 -24.76 -29.68 18.33
CA TRP A 62 -25.43 -30.75 17.56
C TRP A 62 -26.94 -30.56 17.43
N TRP A 63 -27.58 -29.94 18.42
CA TRP A 63 -29.03 -29.72 18.44
C TRP A 63 -29.50 -28.57 17.51
N PHE A 64 -28.65 -27.58 17.20
CA PHE A 64 -29.01 -26.41 16.36
C PHE A 64 -28.27 -26.30 15.04
N GLN A 65 -27.13 -26.96 14.92
CA GLN A 65 -26.26 -26.80 13.77
C GLN A 65 -26.14 -28.15 13.05
N SER A 66 -26.86 -28.28 11.94
CA SER A 66 -26.79 -29.47 11.11
C SER A 66 -25.36 -29.70 10.62
N ARG A 67 -24.92 -30.97 10.60
CA ARG A 67 -23.57 -31.40 10.17
C ARG A 67 -23.20 -30.96 8.75
N ILE A 68 -24.20 -30.57 7.96
CA ILE A 68 -24.09 -30.27 6.52
C ILE A 68 -23.97 -28.74 6.27
N TYR A 69 -24.00 -27.90 7.31
CA TYR A 69 -23.84 -26.45 7.10
C TYR A 69 -22.43 -26.12 6.57
N VAL A 70 -22.35 -25.72 5.29
CA VAL A 70 -21.09 -25.44 4.57
C VAL A 70 -20.49 -24.07 4.90
N GLY A 71 -21.25 -23.17 5.53
CA GLY A 71 -20.80 -21.82 5.91
C GLY A 71 -20.09 -21.71 7.28
N ARG A 72 -19.61 -22.83 7.85
CA ARG A 72 -18.92 -22.83 9.16
C ARG A 72 -17.59 -22.11 9.05
N GLY A 73 -17.31 -21.17 9.96
CA GLY A 73 -16.06 -20.42 9.96
C GLY A 73 -15.87 -19.43 8.80
N LEU A 74 -16.89 -19.23 7.95
CA LEU A 74 -16.85 -18.29 6.82
C LEU A 74 -17.27 -16.86 7.21
N ARG A 75 -17.41 -16.59 8.52
CA ARG A 75 -17.88 -15.31 9.08
C ARG A 75 -16.69 -14.42 9.43
N GLU A 76 -16.93 -13.11 9.52
CA GLU A 76 -15.92 -12.12 9.91
C GLU A 76 -15.17 -12.54 11.18
N GLY A 77 -13.88 -12.21 11.26
CA GLY A 77 -13.01 -12.66 12.34
C GLY A 77 -13.47 -12.20 13.73
N LEU A 78 -13.04 -12.91 14.78
CA LEU A 78 -13.41 -12.65 16.18
C LEU A 78 -13.22 -11.18 16.59
N VAL A 79 -12.14 -10.55 16.15
CA VAL A 79 -11.79 -9.17 16.50
C VAL A 79 -12.79 -8.16 15.95
N ASP A 80 -13.27 -8.34 14.72
CA ASP A 80 -14.19 -7.39 14.09
C ASP A 80 -15.61 -7.54 14.65
N ASN A 81 -16.03 -8.77 14.97
CA ASN A 81 -17.26 -9.01 15.72
C ASN A 81 -17.26 -8.35 17.10
N ILE A 82 -16.15 -8.46 17.85
CA ILE A 82 -16.03 -7.82 19.18
C ILE A 82 -16.17 -6.30 19.06
N LYS A 83 -15.51 -5.67 18.08
CA LYS A 83 -15.65 -4.23 17.83
C LYS A 83 -17.11 -3.86 17.54
N TYR A 84 -17.78 -4.63 16.69
CA TYR A 84 -19.18 -4.42 16.33
C TYR A 84 -20.12 -4.57 17.53
N THR A 85 -19.94 -5.61 18.35
CA THR A 85 -20.75 -5.82 19.55
C THR A 85 -20.55 -4.70 20.57
N ILE A 86 -19.30 -4.29 20.83
CA ILE A 86 -19.00 -3.16 21.74
C ILE A 86 -19.65 -1.88 21.24
N PHE A 87 -19.58 -1.61 19.94
CA PHE A 87 -20.24 -0.45 19.33
C PHE A 87 -21.73 -0.40 19.67
N TRP A 88 -22.46 -1.49 19.45
CA TRP A 88 -23.89 -1.52 19.74
C TRP A 88 -24.23 -1.49 21.23
N ILE A 89 -23.43 -2.14 22.08
CA ILE A 89 -23.61 -2.07 23.53
C ILE A 89 -23.51 -0.63 24.01
N VAL A 90 -22.51 0.13 23.52
CA VAL A 90 -22.33 1.54 23.88
C VAL A 90 -23.49 2.39 23.36
N VAL A 91 -23.85 2.26 22.07
CA VAL A 91 -24.94 3.03 21.44
C VAL A 91 -26.26 2.79 22.17
N LEU A 92 -26.66 1.53 22.32
CA LEU A 92 -27.92 1.16 22.97
C LEU A 92 -27.89 1.48 24.47
N GLY A 93 -26.75 1.30 25.15
CA GLY A 93 -26.58 1.62 26.56
C GLY A 93 -26.77 3.11 26.84
N THR A 94 -26.07 3.98 26.11
CA THR A 94 -26.22 5.43 26.31
C THR A 94 -27.59 5.94 25.91
N LYS A 95 -28.16 5.37 24.84
CA LYS A 95 -29.51 5.69 24.40
C LYS A 95 -30.55 5.27 25.45
N PHE A 96 -30.43 4.06 25.99
CA PHE A 96 -31.33 3.58 27.03
C PHE A 96 -31.27 4.47 28.27
N CYS A 97 -30.08 4.86 28.71
CA CYS A 97 -29.92 5.82 29.82
C CYS A 97 -30.61 7.15 29.53
N PHE A 98 -30.40 7.74 28.35
CA PHE A 98 -31.02 9.00 27.94
C PHE A 98 -32.55 8.92 27.89
N SER A 99 -33.08 7.90 27.20
CA SER A 99 -34.52 7.65 27.11
C SER A 99 -35.13 7.31 28.47
N TYR A 100 -34.39 6.66 29.37
CA TYR A 100 -34.86 6.38 30.71
C TYR A 100 -35.18 7.65 31.49
N TYR A 101 -34.26 8.62 31.48
CA TYR A 101 -34.44 9.88 32.20
C TYR A 101 -35.50 10.79 31.56
N LEU A 102 -35.57 10.87 30.24
CA LEU A 102 -36.44 11.82 29.54
C LEU A 102 -37.82 11.27 29.15
N GLN A 103 -37.93 9.98 28.86
CA GLN A 103 -39.17 9.37 28.35
C GLN A 103 -39.79 8.42 29.37
N ILE A 104 -39.03 7.45 29.87
CA ILE A 104 -39.57 6.38 30.73
C ILE A 104 -39.96 6.92 32.10
N LYS A 105 -39.04 7.59 32.80
CA LYS A 105 -39.27 8.13 34.16
C LYS A 105 -40.54 9.00 34.27
N PRO A 106 -40.78 10.00 33.39
CA PRO A 106 -42.00 10.79 33.46
C PRO A 106 -43.27 10.03 33.04
N MET A 107 -43.16 8.92 32.30
CA MET A 107 -44.30 8.08 31.93
C MET A 107 -44.71 7.08 33.01
N VAL A 108 -43.85 6.79 33.99
CA VAL A 108 -44.19 5.87 35.09
C VAL A 108 -45.34 6.41 35.96
N GLU A 109 -45.34 7.70 36.25
CA GLU A 109 -46.37 8.33 37.08
C GLU A 109 -47.78 8.29 36.44
N PRO A 110 -48.00 8.73 35.18
CA PRO A 110 -49.31 8.66 34.54
C PRO A 110 -49.77 7.22 34.29
N THR A 111 -48.84 6.29 34.05
CA THR A 111 -49.20 4.88 33.83
C THR A 111 -49.67 4.21 35.13
N HIS A 112 -49.02 4.48 36.25
CA HIS A 112 -49.46 4.01 37.56
C HIS A 112 -50.82 4.64 37.95
N ALA A 113 -51.01 5.93 37.68
CA ALA A 113 -52.29 6.61 37.90
C ALA A 113 -53.43 6.01 37.04
N LEU A 114 -53.15 5.64 35.79
CA LEU A 114 -54.12 5.04 34.88
C LEU A 114 -54.48 3.60 35.29
N ILE A 115 -53.52 2.81 35.78
CA ILE A 115 -53.76 1.43 36.23
C ILE A 115 -54.54 1.39 37.55
N ASN A 116 -54.29 2.35 38.46
CA ASN A 116 -54.95 2.39 39.77
C ASN A 116 -56.43 2.80 39.71
N LYS A 117 -56.89 3.42 38.61
CA LYS A 117 -58.30 3.73 38.42
C LYS A 117 -59.10 2.47 38.07
N LYS A 118 -59.73 1.86 39.08
CA LYS A 118 -60.70 0.77 38.91
C LYS A 118 -62.11 1.37 38.74
N ASN A 119 -62.90 0.86 37.80
CA ASN A 119 -64.26 1.29 37.42
C ASN A 119 -64.38 2.61 36.62
N VAL A 120 -63.61 2.76 35.53
CA VAL A 120 -63.88 3.79 34.52
C VAL A 120 -64.82 3.22 33.45
N LYS A 121 -65.97 3.85 33.21
CA LYS A 121 -66.82 3.53 32.06
C LYS A 121 -66.27 4.26 30.83
N TYR A 122 -65.78 3.51 29.85
CA TYR A 122 -65.30 4.07 28.59
C TYR A 122 -66.46 4.07 27.58
N GLU A 123 -66.66 5.17 26.84
CA GLU A 123 -67.71 5.22 25.80
C GLU A 123 -67.46 4.19 24.68
N TRP A 124 -66.19 3.86 24.44
CA TRP A 124 -65.75 2.85 23.47
C TRP A 124 -65.55 1.48 24.13
N ASP A 125 -66.65 0.93 24.67
CA ASP A 125 -66.64 -0.31 25.43
C ASP A 125 -66.05 -1.50 24.65
N GLN A 126 -66.04 -1.53 23.32
CA GLN A 126 -65.51 -2.68 22.55
C GLN A 126 -63.98 -2.85 22.62
N ILE A 127 -63.23 -1.75 22.73
CA ILE A 127 -61.75 -1.78 22.73
C ILE A 127 -61.19 -1.82 24.17
N PHE A 128 -61.92 -1.28 25.14
CA PHE A 128 -61.47 -1.12 26.52
C PHE A 128 -62.16 -2.06 27.53
N LYS A 129 -62.82 -3.13 27.04
CA LYS A 129 -63.89 -3.85 27.77
C LYS A 129 -63.53 -4.64 29.03
N LYS A 130 -62.32 -4.55 29.59
CA LYS A 130 -62.06 -5.22 30.89
C LYS A 130 -60.78 -4.82 31.61
N ASN A 131 -59.89 -4.03 31.00
CA ASN A 131 -58.64 -3.62 31.62
C ASN A 131 -58.10 -2.35 30.99
N ASN A 132 -57.54 -1.44 31.79
CA ASN A 132 -56.91 -0.19 31.33
C ASN A 132 -55.62 -0.43 30.51
N VAL A 133 -55.30 -1.69 30.19
CA VAL A 133 -54.11 -2.12 29.43
C VAL A 133 -54.09 -1.56 28.02
N ALA A 134 -55.23 -1.50 27.33
CA ALA A 134 -55.31 -0.92 25.99
C ALA A 134 -55.02 0.60 26.01
N ALA A 135 -55.49 1.30 27.05
CA ALA A 135 -55.23 2.73 27.23
C ALA A 135 -53.77 3.02 27.58
N VAL A 136 -53.15 2.16 28.42
CA VAL A 136 -51.71 2.18 28.68
C VAL A 136 -50.94 1.95 27.37
N GLY A 137 -51.33 0.96 26.56
CA GLY A 137 -50.70 0.70 25.27
C GLY A 137 -50.76 1.90 24.32
N LEU A 138 -51.91 2.57 24.23
CA LEU A 138 -52.07 3.78 23.40
C LEU A 138 -51.20 4.95 23.89
N LEU A 139 -51.03 5.09 25.21
CA LEU A 139 -50.17 6.10 25.82
C LEU A 139 -48.69 5.85 25.55
N TRP A 140 -48.25 4.59 25.55
CA TRP A 140 -46.85 4.22 25.27
C TRP A 140 -46.51 4.19 23.78
N LEU A 141 -47.49 4.01 22.89
CA LEU A 141 -47.24 3.83 21.45
C LEU A 141 -46.41 4.98 20.84
N PRO A 142 -46.72 6.28 21.04
CA PRO A 142 -45.90 7.37 20.53
C PRO A 142 -44.49 7.38 21.14
N VAL A 143 -44.36 7.05 22.43
CA VAL A 143 -43.08 7.02 23.14
C VAL A 143 -42.16 5.94 22.56
N VAL A 144 -42.71 4.76 22.25
CA VAL A 144 -41.95 3.67 21.60
C VAL A 144 -41.56 4.04 20.17
N LEU A 145 -42.44 4.71 19.41
CA LEU A 145 -42.11 5.15 18.05
C LEU A 145 -40.98 6.19 18.04
N ILE A 146 -41.03 7.17 18.95
CA ILE A 146 -39.94 8.15 19.13
C ILE A 146 -38.66 7.42 19.54
N TYR A 147 -38.75 6.48 20.50
CA TYR A 147 -37.61 5.65 20.90
C TYR A 147 -36.98 4.93 19.70
N LEU A 148 -37.76 4.33 18.80
CA LEU A 148 -37.22 3.64 17.62
C LEU A 148 -36.59 4.61 16.62
N MET A 149 -37.22 5.75 16.36
CA MET A 149 -36.68 6.79 15.46
C MET A 149 -35.35 7.36 15.97
N ASP A 150 -35.25 7.61 17.28
CA ASP A 150 -34.05 8.17 17.90
C ASP A 150 -32.82 7.25 17.76
N ILE A 151 -33.01 5.93 17.59
CA ILE A 151 -31.90 4.98 17.38
C ILE A 151 -31.05 5.39 16.17
N GLN A 152 -31.68 5.92 15.11
CA GLN A 152 -30.96 6.37 13.91
C GLN A 152 -30.07 7.59 14.20
N ILE A 153 -30.55 8.53 15.01
CA ILE A 153 -29.79 9.72 15.40
C ILE A 153 -28.58 9.32 16.23
N TRP A 154 -28.79 8.47 17.25
CA TRP A 154 -27.72 7.96 18.10
C TRP A 154 -26.68 7.15 17.30
N TYR A 155 -27.15 6.28 16.39
CA TYR A 155 -26.27 5.56 15.47
C TYR A 155 -25.43 6.52 14.61
N SER A 156 -26.02 7.59 14.07
CA SER A 156 -25.33 8.54 13.20
C SER A 156 -24.23 9.30 13.94
N ILE A 157 -24.48 9.71 15.18
CA ILE A 157 -23.49 10.38 16.04
C ILE A 157 -22.31 9.43 16.33
N TYR A 158 -22.58 8.23 16.84
CA TYR A 158 -21.53 7.29 17.20
C TYR A 158 -20.75 6.75 15.99
N SER A 159 -21.43 6.48 14.87
CA SER A 159 -20.78 6.02 13.64
C SER A 159 -19.84 7.09 13.06
N SER A 160 -20.18 8.38 13.19
CA SER A 160 -19.26 9.47 12.84
C SER A 160 -18.00 9.46 13.71
N PHE A 161 -18.14 9.37 15.04
CA PHE A 161 -16.99 9.31 15.95
C PHE A 161 -16.09 8.08 15.70
N VAL A 162 -16.70 6.90 15.55
CA VAL A 162 -15.96 5.67 15.24
C VAL A 162 -15.33 5.75 13.86
N GLY A 163 -16.03 6.32 12.87
CA GLY A 163 -15.51 6.54 11.52
C GLY A 163 -14.27 7.45 11.53
N VAL A 164 -14.30 8.55 12.27
CA VAL A 164 -13.14 9.43 12.46
C VAL A 164 -12.00 8.68 13.17
N GLY A 165 -12.31 7.94 14.24
CA GLY A 165 -11.31 7.13 14.96
C GLY A 165 -10.63 6.10 14.06
N VAL A 166 -11.41 5.33 13.30
CA VAL A 166 -10.92 4.33 12.34
C VAL A 166 -10.11 5.00 11.25
N GLY A 167 -10.56 6.14 10.71
CA GLY A 167 -9.84 6.91 9.70
C GLY A 167 -8.45 7.37 10.19
N LEU A 168 -8.37 7.87 11.42
CA LEU A 168 -7.12 8.26 12.06
C LEU A 168 -6.20 7.05 12.30
N PHE A 169 -6.73 5.92 12.79
CA PHE A 169 -5.93 4.70 13.01
C PHE A 169 -5.44 4.05 11.71
N GLN A 170 -6.20 4.19 10.63
CA GLN A 170 -5.81 3.76 9.29
C GLN A 170 -4.87 4.76 8.61
N HIS A 171 -4.57 5.89 9.27
CA HIS A 171 -3.74 6.96 8.74
C HIS A 171 -4.22 7.46 7.36
N LEU A 172 -5.54 7.45 7.16
CA LEU A 172 -6.18 8.01 5.98
C LEU A 172 -5.86 9.50 5.91
N GLY A 173 -5.21 9.93 4.81
CA GLY A 173 -4.75 11.30 4.64
C GLY A 173 -3.37 11.61 5.24
N GLU A 174 -2.61 10.61 5.69
CA GLU A 174 -1.21 10.81 6.14
C GLU A 174 -0.24 11.03 4.96
N ILE A 175 -0.53 10.44 3.79
CA ILE A 175 0.21 10.68 2.55
C ILE A 175 -0.53 11.73 1.74
N ARG A 176 -0.13 12.99 1.91
CA ARG A 176 -0.72 14.12 1.17
C ARG A 176 0.18 14.60 0.05
N ASN A 177 1.49 14.37 0.21
CA ASN A 177 2.52 14.92 -0.66
C ASN A 177 3.39 13.82 -1.26
N MET A 178 3.89 14.06 -2.49
CA MET A 178 4.87 13.19 -3.15
C MET A 178 6.13 12.97 -2.30
N GLN A 179 6.55 13.95 -1.50
CA GLN A 179 7.69 13.80 -0.59
C GLN A 179 7.42 12.77 0.53
N GLN A 180 6.21 12.77 1.09
CA GLN A 180 5.82 11.77 2.10
C GLN A 180 5.69 10.39 1.48
N LEU A 181 5.17 10.30 0.25
CA LEU A 181 5.13 9.06 -0.51
C LEU A 181 6.54 8.50 -0.74
N LYS A 182 7.49 9.34 -1.22
CA LYS A 182 8.89 8.94 -1.40
C LYS A 182 9.48 8.36 -0.12
N LEU A 183 9.33 9.05 1.01
CA LEU A 183 9.87 8.57 2.30
C LEU A 183 9.26 7.23 2.71
N ARG A 184 7.95 7.04 2.47
CA ARG A 184 7.21 5.83 2.87
C ARG A 184 7.38 4.66 1.93
N PHE A 185 7.69 4.89 0.66
CA PHE A 185 7.74 3.81 -0.33
C PHE A 185 8.80 2.75 0.01
N GLN A 186 9.98 3.17 0.48
CA GLN A 186 10.99 2.24 0.98
C GLN A 186 10.52 1.44 2.21
N PHE A 187 9.79 2.09 3.13
CA PHE A 187 9.20 1.41 4.28
C PHE A 187 8.10 0.44 3.85
N PHE A 188 7.28 0.83 2.88
CA PHE A 188 6.24 -0.03 2.30
C PHE A 188 6.87 -1.28 1.69
N ALA A 189 7.88 -1.13 0.84
CA ALA A 189 8.57 -2.26 0.25
C ALA A 189 9.14 -3.20 1.32
N SER A 190 9.75 -2.64 2.38
CA SER A 190 10.27 -3.43 3.51
C SER A 190 9.16 -4.11 4.32
N ALA A 191 8.03 -3.44 4.53
CA ALA A 191 6.89 -3.97 5.27
C ALA A 191 6.17 -5.07 4.51
N VAL A 192 6.03 -4.92 3.19
CA VAL A 192 5.46 -5.96 2.33
C VAL A 192 6.34 -7.21 2.40
N GLN A 193 7.65 -7.04 2.24
CA GLN A 193 8.59 -8.14 2.39
C GLN A 193 8.44 -8.84 3.76
N PHE A 194 8.39 -8.07 4.85
CA PHE A 194 8.26 -8.63 6.20
C PHE A 194 6.95 -9.40 6.42
N ASN A 195 5.85 -8.95 5.82
CA ASN A 195 4.52 -9.54 6.06
C ASN A 195 4.21 -10.70 5.11
N LEU A 196 4.62 -10.62 3.85
CA LEU A 196 4.32 -11.62 2.83
C LEU A 196 5.39 -12.71 2.73
N MET A 197 6.65 -12.42 3.09
CA MET A 197 7.71 -13.41 3.01
C MET A 197 7.94 -14.07 4.36
N PRO A 198 7.74 -15.40 4.47
CA PRO A 198 8.29 -16.11 5.60
C PRO A 198 9.81 -15.91 5.56
N LYS A 199 10.39 -15.43 6.66
CA LYS A 199 11.85 -15.48 6.83
C LYS A 199 12.23 -16.93 6.55
N GLU A 200 13.15 -17.17 5.61
CA GLU A 200 13.72 -18.49 5.34
C GLU A 200 14.45 -18.92 6.61
N HIS A 201 13.71 -19.46 7.57
CA HIS A 201 14.24 -20.05 8.76
C HIS A 201 14.83 -21.37 8.31
N GLY A 202 16.17 -21.45 8.36
CA GLY A 202 16.86 -22.74 8.33
C GLY A 202 16.10 -23.71 9.23
N LEU A 203 15.85 -24.90 8.68
CA LEU A 203 14.91 -25.97 9.05
C LEU A 203 14.75 -26.38 10.53
N ASN A 204 15.36 -25.71 11.52
CA ASN A 204 15.56 -26.23 12.87
C ASN A 204 15.14 -25.31 14.04
N ALA A 205 14.31 -24.28 13.84
CA ALA A 205 13.84 -23.44 14.95
C ALA A 205 12.45 -23.86 15.43
N ARG A 206 12.38 -24.62 16.54
CA ARG A 206 11.13 -24.80 17.32
C ARG A 206 10.50 -23.43 17.57
N VAL A 207 9.27 -23.26 17.10
CA VAL A 207 8.51 -22.01 17.16
C VAL A 207 8.14 -21.70 18.61
N ASN A 208 9.00 -20.95 19.30
CA ASN A 208 8.74 -20.47 20.65
C ASN A 208 7.74 -19.30 20.60
N LEU A 209 6.67 -19.35 21.41
CA LEU A 209 5.63 -18.31 21.54
C LEU A 209 6.20 -16.88 21.68
N ILE A 210 7.40 -16.75 22.26
CA ILE A 210 8.15 -15.50 22.42
C ILE A 210 8.52 -14.89 21.05
N THR A 211 8.95 -15.69 20.06
CA THR A 211 9.29 -15.17 18.73
C THR A 211 8.05 -14.67 17.98
N LYS A 212 6.89 -15.33 18.17
CA LYS A 212 5.59 -14.86 17.64
C LYS A 212 5.16 -13.52 18.26
N ILE A 213 5.31 -13.35 19.56
CA ILE A 213 5.00 -12.08 20.24
C ILE A 213 5.97 -10.99 19.76
N GLN A 214 7.25 -11.31 19.63
CA GLN A 214 8.26 -10.36 19.18
C GLN A 214 8.06 -9.96 17.72
N ASP A 215 7.70 -10.90 16.84
CA ASP A 215 7.29 -10.59 15.48
C ASP A 215 5.99 -9.78 15.44
N GLY A 216 5.01 -10.05 16.32
CA GLY A 216 3.80 -9.24 16.47
C GLY A 216 4.07 -7.79 16.89
N ILE A 217 4.98 -7.59 17.86
CA ILE A 217 5.44 -6.26 18.27
C ILE A 217 6.18 -5.57 17.11
N ASN A 218 6.98 -6.30 16.35
CA ASN A 218 7.67 -5.76 15.17
C ASN A 218 6.68 -5.36 14.05
N ARG A 219 5.61 -6.13 13.83
CA ARG A 219 4.52 -5.77 12.90
C ARG A 219 3.80 -4.50 13.32
N LEU A 220 3.51 -4.36 14.62
CA LEU A 220 2.91 -3.14 15.15
C LEU A 220 3.85 -1.95 14.99
N LYS A 221 5.14 -2.12 15.28
CA LYS A 221 6.15 -1.09 15.05
C LYS A 221 6.25 -0.67 13.58
N LEU A 222 6.16 -1.62 12.64
CA LEU A 222 6.12 -1.34 11.20
C LEU A 222 4.86 -0.58 10.78
N ARG A 223 3.69 -0.99 11.30
CA ARG A 223 2.41 -0.36 10.98
C ARG A 223 2.31 1.08 11.48
N TYR A 224 2.87 1.36 12.64
CA TYR A 224 2.77 2.66 13.32
C TYR A 224 4.05 3.50 13.26
N GLY A 225 5.09 3.05 12.53
CA GLY A 225 6.36 3.77 12.40
C GLY A 225 7.16 3.96 13.71
N LEU A 226 6.90 3.13 14.72
CA LEU A 226 7.51 3.24 16.05
C LEU A 226 8.85 2.49 16.11
N GLY A 227 9.97 3.21 16.03
CA GLY A 227 11.31 2.66 16.25
C GLY A 227 12.29 2.90 15.08
N ARG A 228 13.50 2.33 15.20
CA ARG A 228 14.55 2.49 14.18
C ARG A 228 14.04 2.02 12.81
N PRO A 229 14.44 2.67 11.71
CA PRO A 229 14.12 2.19 10.37
C PRO A 229 14.62 0.74 10.28
N PHE A 230 13.70 -0.19 10.00
CA PHE A 230 14.04 -1.56 9.65
C PHE A 230 15.13 -1.53 8.56
N LYS A 231 16.01 -2.54 8.54
CA LYS A 231 17.10 -2.65 7.56
C LYS A 231 16.53 -2.32 6.18
N LYS A 232 16.97 -1.19 5.60
CA LYS A 232 16.55 -0.77 4.28
C LYS A 232 16.84 -1.92 3.32
N ILE A 233 15.92 -2.22 2.39
CA ILE A 233 16.07 -3.26 1.35
C ILE A 233 17.41 -3.17 0.62
N GLN A 234 18.03 -1.99 0.64
CA GLN A 234 19.40 -1.72 0.22
C GLN A 234 20.45 -2.79 0.63
N SER A 235 20.30 -3.49 1.76
CA SER A 235 21.31 -4.47 2.17
C SER A 235 21.21 -5.84 1.49
N ASN A 236 20.06 -6.21 0.93
CA ASN A 236 19.82 -7.56 0.39
C ASN A 236 19.22 -7.47 -1.03
N GLU A 237 20.06 -7.65 -2.06
CA GLU A 237 19.65 -7.64 -3.47
C GLU A 237 18.55 -8.67 -3.78
N THR A 238 18.59 -9.83 -3.12
CA THR A 238 17.59 -10.89 -3.27
C THR A 238 16.21 -10.49 -2.75
N GLU A 239 16.14 -9.64 -1.71
CA GLU A 239 14.87 -9.11 -1.20
C GLU A 239 14.30 -8.06 -2.16
N ALA A 240 15.16 -7.28 -2.81
CA ALA A 240 14.76 -6.30 -3.80
C ALA A 240 14.14 -6.96 -5.04
N GLN A 241 14.76 -8.03 -5.56
CA GLN A 241 14.23 -8.81 -6.70
C GLN A 241 12.87 -9.44 -6.40
N LYS A 242 12.70 -9.95 -5.18
CA LYS A 242 11.42 -10.53 -4.74
C LYS A 242 10.31 -9.47 -4.66
N PHE A 243 10.62 -8.29 -4.13
CA PHE A 243 9.67 -7.16 -4.11
C PHE A 243 9.34 -6.67 -5.53
N GLU A 244 10.34 -6.57 -6.39
CA GLU A 244 10.18 -6.19 -7.80
C GLU A 244 9.16 -7.08 -8.52
N LEU A 245 9.29 -8.41 -8.39
CA LEU A 245 8.36 -9.34 -9.04
C LEU A 245 6.93 -9.05 -8.62
N MET A 246 6.68 -8.98 -7.31
CA MET A 246 5.34 -8.70 -6.79
C MET A 246 4.82 -7.31 -7.20
N TRP A 247 5.66 -6.28 -7.16
CA TRP A 247 5.28 -4.93 -7.55
C TRP A 247 4.90 -4.84 -9.02
N ASN A 248 5.70 -5.44 -9.90
CA ASN A 248 5.44 -5.42 -11.33
C ASN A 248 4.17 -6.21 -11.69
N GLU A 249 3.89 -7.33 -11.02
CA GLU A 249 2.61 -8.04 -11.18
C GLU A 249 1.41 -7.14 -10.83
N ILE A 250 1.49 -6.38 -9.72
CA ILE A 250 0.43 -5.42 -9.35
C ILE A 250 0.23 -4.36 -10.43
N ILE A 251 1.32 -3.79 -10.96
CA ILE A 251 1.24 -2.77 -12.02
C ILE A 251 0.67 -3.37 -13.31
N MET A 252 1.03 -4.60 -13.65
CA MET A 252 0.48 -5.30 -14.81
C MET A 252 -1.01 -5.58 -14.64
N THR A 253 -1.47 -6.04 -13.48
CA THR A 253 -2.90 -6.22 -13.21
C THR A 253 -3.66 -4.90 -13.35
N PHE A 254 -3.11 -3.79 -12.85
CA PHE A 254 -3.73 -2.47 -13.04
C PHE A 254 -3.75 -2.03 -14.51
N ARG A 255 -2.77 -2.46 -15.32
CA ARG A 255 -2.80 -2.22 -16.76
C ARG A 255 -3.86 -3.07 -17.45
N GLU A 256 -4.00 -4.34 -17.07
CA GLU A 256 -5.01 -5.26 -17.60
C GLU A 256 -6.44 -4.83 -17.26
N GLU A 257 -6.63 -4.24 -16.08
CA GLU A 257 -7.90 -3.63 -15.65
C GLU A 257 -8.14 -2.23 -16.25
N ASP A 258 -7.27 -1.76 -17.15
CA ASP A 258 -7.31 -0.44 -17.82
C ASP A 258 -7.34 0.75 -16.84
N ILE A 259 -6.73 0.59 -15.65
CA ILE A 259 -6.58 1.65 -14.64
C ILE A 259 -5.39 2.56 -14.99
N LEU A 260 -4.35 1.98 -15.59
CA LEU A 260 -3.11 2.69 -15.94
C LEU A 260 -2.93 2.76 -17.46
N SER A 261 -2.35 3.87 -17.92
CA SER A 261 -1.83 4.02 -19.28
C SER A 261 -0.42 3.43 -19.45
N ASP A 262 0.00 3.17 -20.69
CA ASP A 262 1.34 2.61 -20.97
C ASP A 262 2.48 3.50 -20.44
N GLN A 263 2.30 4.83 -20.48
CA GLN A 263 3.27 5.78 -19.93
C GLN A 263 3.34 5.71 -18.41
N GLU A 264 2.21 5.48 -17.73
CA GLU A 264 2.16 5.35 -16.28
C GLU A 264 2.77 4.03 -15.81
N VAL A 265 2.58 2.95 -16.59
CA VAL A 265 3.27 1.68 -16.36
C VAL A 265 4.78 1.87 -16.40
N GLU A 266 5.32 2.51 -17.44
CA GLU A 266 6.77 2.81 -17.53
C GLU A 266 7.31 3.65 -16.36
N LEU A 267 6.47 4.53 -15.80
CA LEU A 267 6.85 5.36 -14.66
C LEU A 267 6.86 4.59 -13.33
N LEU A 268 5.98 3.61 -13.19
CA LEU A 268 5.75 2.83 -11.99
C LEU A 268 6.55 1.53 -11.95
N GLU A 269 6.94 0.99 -13.11
CA GLU A 269 7.68 -0.26 -13.23
C GLU A 269 9.03 -0.22 -12.48
N LEU A 270 9.33 -1.33 -11.81
CA LEU A 270 10.66 -1.65 -11.29
C LEU A 270 11.37 -2.54 -12.31
N PRO A 271 12.28 -2.01 -13.14
CA PRO A 271 12.89 -2.83 -14.18
C PRO A 271 13.90 -3.83 -13.61
N LYS A 272 13.90 -5.04 -14.18
CA LYS A 272 14.87 -6.09 -13.89
C LYS A 272 16.29 -5.60 -14.16
N ASN A 273 17.21 -5.96 -13.26
CA ASN A 273 18.64 -5.77 -13.50
C ASN A 273 19.10 -6.77 -14.56
N THR A 274 19.04 -6.37 -15.83
CA THR A 274 19.43 -7.21 -16.98
C THR A 274 20.90 -7.12 -17.34
N TRP A 275 21.61 -6.12 -16.83
CA TRP A 275 23.04 -5.88 -17.02
C TRP A 275 23.64 -5.35 -15.71
N ASP A 276 24.98 -5.25 -15.64
CA ASP A 276 25.75 -4.95 -14.42
C ASP A 276 25.52 -3.51 -13.89
N ILE A 277 24.34 -3.27 -13.32
CA ILE A 277 23.95 -2.02 -12.69
C ILE A 277 24.25 -2.13 -11.19
N ARG A 278 24.99 -1.15 -10.66
CA ARG A 278 25.47 -1.18 -9.27
C ARG A 278 24.37 -0.92 -8.22
N VAL A 279 23.14 -0.65 -8.65
CA VAL A 279 22.04 -0.15 -7.82
C VAL A 279 20.69 -0.76 -8.17
N ILE A 280 19.80 -0.77 -7.18
CA ILE A 280 18.38 -1.09 -7.37
C ILE A 280 17.71 0.06 -8.14
N ARG A 281 17.01 -0.29 -9.22
CA ARG A 281 16.33 0.66 -10.10
C ARG A 281 14.94 0.99 -9.59
N TRP A 282 14.83 1.97 -8.71
CA TRP A 282 13.53 2.43 -8.20
C TRP A 282 12.66 3.05 -9.29
N PRO A 283 11.32 3.08 -9.16
CA PRO A 283 10.44 3.64 -10.19
C PRO A 283 10.76 5.11 -10.51
N CYS A 284 10.57 5.51 -11.76
CA CYS A 284 10.91 6.84 -12.26
C CYS A 284 10.25 7.98 -11.48
N PHE A 285 9.02 7.77 -10.98
CA PHE A 285 8.31 8.78 -10.20
C PHE A 285 9.04 9.14 -8.89
N LEU A 286 9.79 8.21 -8.29
CA LEU A 286 10.61 8.45 -7.11
C LEU A 286 11.90 9.20 -7.45
N LEU A 287 12.47 8.94 -8.63
CA LEU A 287 13.72 9.53 -9.11
C LEU A 287 13.53 10.94 -9.72
N ARG A 288 12.28 11.32 -10.02
CA ARG A 288 11.92 12.61 -10.61
C ARG A 288 12.61 13.78 -9.91
N ASN A 289 13.26 14.62 -10.73
CA ASN A 289 14.00 15.83 -10.35
C ASN A 289 15.21 15.61 -9.41
N GLU A 290 15.51 14.39 -8.95
CA GLU A 290 16.64 14.18 -8.06
C GLU A 290 17.98 14.34 -8.79
N LEU A 291 18.06 13.90 -10.04
CA LEU A 291 19.25 14.07 -10.87
C LEU A 291 19.53 15.54 -11.17
N LEU A 292 18.52 16.33 -11.52
CA LEU A 292 18.66 17.78 -11.75
C LEU A 292 19.14 18.51 -10.49
N LEU A 293 18.67 18.10 -9.30
CA LEU A 293 19.17 18.61 -8.03
C LEU A 293 20.61 18.19 -7.75
N ALA A 294 21.01 16.97 -8.13
CA ALA A 294 22.40 16.53 -8.03
C ALA A 294 23.31 17.35 -8.97
N LEU A 295 22.85 17.61 -10.19
CA LEU A 295 23.57 18.45 -11.17
C LEU A 295 23.72 19.89 -10.67
N SER A 296 22.66 20.49 -10.13
CA SER A 296 22.75 21.85 -9.58
C SER A 296 23.72 21.90 -8.40
N GLN A 297 23.71 20.88 -7.54
CA GLN A 297 24.67 20.75 -6.45
C GLN A 297 26.11 20.59 -6.94
N ALA A 298 26.34 19.79 -7.99
CA ALA A 298 27.66 19.65 -8.58
C ALA A 298 28.17 20.96 -9.22
N ASN A 299 27.27 21.73 -9.83
CA ASN A 299 27.61 23.02 -10.45
C ASN A 299 27.87 24.13 -9.42
N GLU A 300 27.15 24.15 -8.29
CA GLU A 300 27.39 25.12 -7.20
C GLU A 300 28.68 24.82 -6.41
N LEU A 301 29.09 23.54 -6.36
CA LEU A 301 30.13 23.05 -5.45
C LEU A 301 31.39 22.64 -6.22
N VAL A 302 31.88 23.55 -7.07
CA VAL A 302 33.02 23.29 -7.97
C VAL A 302 34.33 23.03 -7.22
N ASP A 303 34.53 23.68 -6.07
CA ASP A 303 35.77 23.63 -5.28
C ASP A 303 35.69 22.70 -4.06
N ALA A 304 34.53 22.08 -3.84
CA ALA A 304 34.36 21.17 -2.71
C ALA A 304 35.04 19.81 -2.96
N PRO A 305 35.56 19.14 -1.92
CA PRO A 305 36.13 17.81 -2.08
C PRO A 305 35.04 16.79 -2.43
N ASP A 306 35.40 15.77 -3.22
CA ASP A 306 34.51 14.69 -3.68
C ASP A 306 33.68 14.07 -2.54
N LYS A 307 34.31 13.82 -1.39
CA LYS A 307 33.64 13.26 -0.21
C LYS A 307 32.45 14.08 0.26
N TRP A 308 32.60 15.41 0.24
CA TRP A 308 31.55 16.30 0.73
C TRP A 308 30.42 16.45 -0.30
N LEU A 309 30.76 16.53 -1.60
CA LEU A 309 29.77 16.48 -2.68
C LEU A 309 28.96 15.17 -2.61
N TRP A 310 29.65 14.04 -2.46
CA TRP A 310 29.01 12.74 -2.36
C TRP A 310 28.19 12.56 -1.08
N TYR A 311 28.65 13.10 0.04
CA TYR A 311 27.86 13.15 1.28
C TYR A 311 26.55 13.92 1.09
N LYS A 312 26.58 15.05 0.38
CA LYS A 312 25.38 15.86 0.08
C LYS A 312 24.42 15.12 -0.86
N ILE A 313 24.95 14.39 -1.85
CA ILE A 313 24.17 13.54 -2.76
C ILE A 313 23.52 12.37 -1.99
N ARG A 314 24.29 11.68 -1.13
CA ARG A 314 23.83 10.53 -0.33
C ARG A 314 22.84 10.88 0.76
N LYS A 315 22.69 12.15 1.13
CA LYS A 315 21.65 12.59 2.10
C LYS A 315 20.25 12.12 1.69
N HIS A 316 19.98 12.03 0.39
CA HIS A 316 18.75 11.45 -0.14
C HIS A 316 19.06 10.17 -0.92
N ASP A 317 18.54 9.03 -0.47
CA ASP A 317 18.84 7.73 -1.06
C ASP A 317 18.47 7.70 -2.56
N TYR A 318 17.28 8.19 -2.93
CA TYR A 318 16.83 8.25 -4.33
C TYR A 318 17.72 9.12 -5.22
N ARG A 319 18.38 10.15 -4.66
CA ARG A 319 19.32 10.97 -5.43
C ARG A 319 20.58 10.20 -5.78
N HIS A 320 21.13 9.49 -4.80
CA HIS A 320 22.26 8.60 -5.02
C HIS A 320 21.93 7.52 -6.07
N TYR A 321 20.75 6.89 -5.98
CA TYR A 321 20.30 5.91 -6.97
C TYR A 321 20.13 6.52 -8.36
N ALA A 322 19.49 7.69 -8.48
CA ALA A 322 19.30 8.36 -9.76
C ALA A 322 20.64 8.69 -10.45
N VAL A 323 21.64 9.15 -9.70
CA VAL A 323 22.96 9.50 -10.24
C VAL A 323 23.66 8.25 -10.76
N ILE A 324 23.73 7.17 -9.97
CA ILE A 324 24.41 5.93 -10.40
C ILE A 324 23.67 5.27 -11.56
N GLU A 325 22.34 5.13 -11.47
CA GLU A 325 21.55 4.54 -12.55
C GLU A 325 21.73 5.34 -13.85
N SER A 326 21.73 6.67 -13.80
CA SER A 326 21.91 7.49 -14.99
C SER A 326 23.29 7.33 -15.63
N TYR A 327 24.34 7.21 -14.83
CA TYR A 327 25.70 7.03 -15.30
C TYR A 327 25.89 5.66 -15.93
N ASP A 328 25.52 4.60 -15.20
CA ASP A 328 25.61 3.22 -15.69
C ASP A 328 24.77 3.08 -16.98
N THR A 329 23.55 3.64 -17.02
CA THR A 329 22.66 3.49 -18.18
C THR A 329 23.19 4.24 -19.38
N THR A 330 23.78 5.41 -19.18
CA THR A 330 24.46 6.16 -20.25
C THR A 330 25.64 5.38 -20.81
N LYS A 331 26.47 4.79 -19.93
CA LYS A 331 27.60 3.94 -20.33
C LYS A 331 27.13 2.76 -21.18
N HIS A 332 26.12 2.04 -20.71
CA HIS A 332 25.56 0.90 -21.43
C HIS A 332 24.94 1.28 -22.78
N LEU A 333 24.10 2.34 -22.82
CA LEU A 333 23.47 2.78 -24.06
C LEU A 333 24.51 3.26 -25.09
N LEU A 334 25.52 4.04 -24.69
CA LEU A 334 26.56 4.50 -25.61
C LEU A 334 27.40 3.35 -26.17
N LEU A 335 27.74 2.36 -25.33
CA LEU A 335 28.45 1.16 -25.78
C LEU A 335 27.61 0.27 -26.69
N GLN A 336 26.28 0.26 -26.55
CA GLN A 336 25.38 -0.48 -27.43
C GLN A 336 25.11 0.24 -28.77
N ILE A 337 25.13 1.58 -28.78
CA ILE A 337 24.94 2.37 -30.02
C ILE A 337 26.17 2.27 -30.93
N VAL A 338 27.36 2.09 -30.36
CA VAL A 338 28.63 2.05 -31.10
C VAL A 338 29.11 0.62 -31.28
N LYS A 339 29.31 0.20 -32.54
CA LYS A 339 29.76 -1.15 -32.92
C LYS A 339 31.01 -1.58 -32.16
N GLY A 340 30.97 -2.76 -31.52
CA GLY A 340 32.04 -3.26 -30.63
C GLY A 340 33.44 -3.39 -31.24
N ASN A 341 33.55 -3.56 -32.56
CA ASN A 341 34.84 -3.74 -33.26
C ASN A 341 35.43 -2.44 -33.83
N THR A 342 34.92 -1.28 -33.42
CA THR A 342 35.37 0.03 -33.93
C THR A 342 36.34 0.71 -32.95
N GLU A 343 37.27 1.53 -33.45
CA GLU A 343 38.15 2.31 -32.57
C GLU A 343 37.33 3.27 -31.70
N GLU A 344 36.18 3.76 -32.20
CA GLU A 344 35.23 4.56 -31.45
C GLU A 344 34.71 3.85 -30.19
N HIS A 345 34.45 2.54 -30.25
CA HIS A 345 34.04 1.77 -29.08
C HIS A 345 35.17 1.70 -28.04
N SER A 346 36.41 1.59 -28.49
CA SER A 346 37.59 1.59 -27.62
C SER A 346 37.80 2.96 -26.94
N ILE A 347 37.61 4.05 -27.69
CA ILE A 347 37.65 5.42 -27.16
C ILE A 347 36.60 5.62 -26.06
N ILE A 348 35.35 5.21 -26.31
CA ILE A 348 34.26 5.30 -25.32
C ILE A 348 34.58 4.49 -24.07
N THR A 349 35.06 3.26 -24.26
CA THR A 349 35.42 2.36 -23.15
C THR A 349 36.55 2.96 -22.31
N ALA A 350 37.57 3.52 -22.94
CA ALA A 350 38.69 4.18 -22.26
C ALA A 350 38.23 5.42 -21.46
N LEU A 351 37.34 6.24 -22.03
CA LEU A 351 36.76 7.40 -21.35
C LEU A 351 35.99 6.99 -20.08
N PHE A 352 35.09 6.02 -20.18
CA PHE A 352 34.35 5.54 -19.01
C PHE A 352 35.25 4.85 -17.99
N HIS A 353 36.28 4.12 -18.43
CA HIS A 353 37.26 3.52 -17.55
C HIS A 353 38.01 4.58 -16.73
N GLU A 354 38.44 5.68 -17.35
CA GLU A 354 39.11 6.74 -16.62
C GLU A 354 38.17 7.43 -15.61
N ILE A 355 36.91 7.69 -15.99
CA ILE A 355 35.90 8.21 -15.06
C ILE A 355 35.73 7.24 -13.88
N ASP A 356 35.62 5.94 -14.14
CA ASP A 356 35.54 4.91 -13.09
C ASP A 356 36.79 4.94 -12.17
N THR A 357 37.99 5.10 -12.72
CA THR A 357 39.23 5.22 -11.92
C THR A 357 39.26 6.51 -11.08
N ALA A 358 38.72 7.60 -11.60
CA ALA A 358 38.61 8.87 -10.89
C ALA A 358 37.59 8.78 -9.73
N ILE A 359 36.48 8.07 -9.93
CA ILE A 359 35.49 7.76 -8.89
C ILE A 359 36.14 6.93 -7.78
N GLN A 360 36.86 5.85 -8.13
CA GLN A 360 37.51 4.96 -7.16
C GLN A 360 38.61 5.66 -6.36
N SER A 361 39.37 6.56 -6.99
CA SER A 361 40.44 7.33 -6.34
C SER A 361 39.97 8.59 -5.62
N GLU A 362 38.66 8.91 -5.64
CA GLU A 362 38.08 10.13 -5.06
C GLU A 362 38.77 11.43 -5.56
N THR A 363 39.13 11.45 -6.85
CA THR A 363 39.79 12.61 -7.51
C THR A 363 38.98 13.19 -8.67
N LEU A 364 37.69 12.92 -8.72
CA LEU A 364 36.78 13.31 -9.80
C LEU A 364 36.69 14.83 -9.95
N THR A 365 36.48 15.59 -8.87
CA THR A 365 36.46 17.07 -8.96
C THR A 365 37.81 17.67 -9.33
N LYS A 366 38.92 16.94 -9.07
CA LYS A 366 40.28 17.39 -9.44
C LYS A 366 40.59 17.16 -10.91
N LYS A 367 40.11 16.06 -11.50
CA LYS A 367 40.32 15.73 -12.91
C LYS A 367 39.31 16.40 -13.84
N PHE A 368 38.07 16.55 -13.37
CA PHE A 368 36.94 17.00 -14.19
C PHE A 368 36.30 18.30 -13.70
N ARG A 369 35.80 19.09 -14.65
CA ARG A 369 35.05 20.33 -14.41
C ARG A 369 33.57 20.01 -14.28
N MET A 370 33.03 20.13 -13.07
CA MET A 370 31.60 19.92 -12.82
C MET A 370 30.71 20.92 -13.56
N THR A 371 31.23 22.09 -13.92
CA THR A 371 30.52 23.13 -14.68
C THR A 371 30.20 22.73 -16.12
N ALA A 372 30.90 21.73 -16.67
CA ALA A 372 30.60 21.18 -18.00
C ALA A 372 29.51 20.09 -17.98
N LEU A 373 29.21 19.53 -16.81
CA LEU A 373 28.23 18.45 -16.63
C LEU A 373 26.80 18.84 -17.10
N PRO A 374 26.31 20.07 -16.85
CA PRO A 374 25.03 20.53 -17.42
C PRO A 374 25.02 20.57 -18.96
N LYS A 375 26.16 20.88 -19.59
CA LYS A 375 26.26 20.89 -21.07
C LYS A 375 26.17 19.46 -21.62
N ILE A 376 26.85 18.51 -20.97
CA ILE A 376 26.80 17.08 -21.31
C ILE A 376 25.36 16.58 -21.14
N HIS A 377 24.71 16.90 -20.02
CA HIS A 377 23.32 16.55 -19.75
C HIS A 377 22.37 17.05 -20.87
N ALA A 378 22.51 18.30 -21.30
CA ALA A 378 21.69 18.85 -22.39
C ALA A 378 21.92 18.12 -23.73
N LYS A 379 23.18 17.79 -24.07
CA LYS A 379 23.51 17.04 -25.29
C LYS A 379 22.99 15.60 -25.23
N LEU A 380 23.05 14.97 -24.06
CA LEU A 380 22.52 13.62 -23.84
C LEU A 380 20.99 13.58 -24.01
N ILE A 381 20.27 14.58 -23.50
CA ILE A 381 18.84 14.73 -23.75
C ILE A 381 18.55 14.87 -25.25
N SER A 382 19.37 15.66 -25.97
CA SER A 382 19.20 15.82 -27.42
C SER A 382 19.40 14.50 -28.18
N LEU A 383 20.36 13.68 -27.76
CA LEU A 383 20.60 12.35 -28.33
C LEU A 383 19.42 11.40 -28.05
N LEU A 384 18.95 11.33 -26.81
CA LEU A 384 17.82 10.46 -26.44
C LEU A 384 16.52 10.85 -27.15
N ASN A 385 16.30 12.16 -27.37
CA ASN A 385 15.17 12.64 -28.16
C ASN A 385 15.24 12.21 -29.63
N LEU A 386 16.44 12.00 -30.18
CA LEU A 386 16.60 11.46 -31.53
C LEU A 386 16.39 9.95 -31.55
N ILE A 387 16.84 9.24 -30.53
CA ILE A 387 16.66 7.78 -30.39
C ILE A 387 15.19 7.40 -30.21
N ASN A 388 14.43 8.18 -29.43
CA ASN A 388 13.03 7.90 -29.14
C ASN A 388 12.06 8.33 -30.27
N LYS A 389 12.55 8.91 -31.37
CA LYS A 389 11.69 9.28 -32.52
C LYS A 389 11.37 8.07 -33.39
N PRO A 390 10.14 7.99 -33.96
CA PRO A 390 9.76 6.89 -34.84
C PRO A 390 10.55 6.89 -36.16
N LYS A 391 10.96 8.07 -36.65
CA LYS A 391 11.86 8.24 -37.79
C LYS A 391 13.25 8.62 -37.29
N LYS A 392 14.22 7.74 -37.56
CA LYS A 392 15.61 7.85 -37.09
C LYS A 392 16.44 8.66 -38.08
N ASP A 393 16.90 9.84 -37.67
CA ASP A 393 17.82 10.68 -38.44
C ASP A 393 19.27 10.34 -38.07
N ILE A 394 19.90 9.40 -38.78
CA ILE A 394 21.25 8.90 -38.46
C ILE A 394 22.29 10.04 -38.49
N SER A 395 22.26 10.91 -39.50
CA SER A 395 23.19 12.05 -39.60
C SER A 395 23.10 13.01 -38.42
N LYS A 396 21.89 13.29 -37.91
CA LYS A 396 21.71 14.12 -36.72
C LYS A 396 22.19 13.42 -35.44
N MET A 397 22.05 12.09 -35.38
CA MET A 397 22.59 11.30 -34.26
C MET A 397 24.12 11.31 -34.26
N VAL A 398 24.76 11.13 -35.42
CA VAL A 398 26.22 11.27 -35.58
C VAL A 398 26.67 12.66 -35.11
N ASN A 399 26.04 13.73 -35.61
CA ASN A 399 26.40 15.10 -35.24
C ASN A 399 26.22 15.38 -33.74
N THR A 400 25.16 14.85 -33.11
CA THR A 400 24.93 15.03 -31.67
C THR A 400 25.89 14.21 -30.82
N LEU A 401 26.25 12.99 -31.26
CA LEU A 401 27.32 12.20 -30.63
C LEU A 401 28.66 12.93 -30.75
N GLN A 402 29.08 13.35 -31.94
CA GLN A 402 30.31 14.13 -32.14
C GLN A 402 30.36 15.36 -31.24
N ALA A 403 29.26 16.13 -31.16
CA ALA A 403 29.17 17.28 -30.26
C ALA A 403 29.24 16.88 -28.77
N LEU A 404 28.70 15.73 -28.38
CA LEU A 404 28.81 15.20 -27.02
C LEU A 404 30.25 14.81 -26.70
N PHE A 405 30.96 14.14 -27.62
CA PHE A 405 32.37 13.79 -27.47
C PHE A 405 33.26 15.03 -27.43
N GLU A 406 33.02 16.02 -28.28
CA GLU A 406 33.77 17.28 -28.28
C GLU A 406 33.61 18.02 -26.96
N VAL A 407 32.38 18.15 -26.45
CA VAL A 407 32.13 18.77 -25.13
C VAL A 407 32.80 17.95 -24.02
N THR A 408 32.76 16.63 -24.09
CA THR A 408 33.38 15.77 -23.08
C THR A 408 34.91 15.91 -23.10
N ILE A 409 35.56 15.92 -24.25
CA ILE A 409 37.02 16.02 -24.33
C ILE A 409 37.50 17.45 -24.01
N ARG A 410 36.82 18.48 -24.53
CA ARG A 410 37.28 19.88 -24.41
C ARG A 410 36.85 20.58 -23.13
N ASP A 411 35.60 20.39 -22.71
CA ASP A 411 35.01 21.15 -21.61
C ASP A 411 35.02 20.39 -20.28
N PHE A 412 34.93 19.06 -20.30
CA PHE A 412 34.84 18.25 -19.08
C PHE A 412 36.19 18.08 -18.37
N TYR A 413 37.30 17.98 -19.11
CA TYR A 413 38.63 17.85 -18.49
C TYR A 413 39.14 19.19 -17.94
N ARG A 414 39.73 19.18 -16.73
CA ARG A 414 40.35 20.39 -16.16
C ARG A 414 41.63 20.78 -16.89
N GLU A 415 42.46 19.79 -17.19
CA GLU A 415 43.70 19.93 -17.94
C GLU A 415 43.45 19.68 -19.42
N LYS A 416 43.82 20.64 -20.27
CA LYS A 416 43.77 20.46 -21.72
C LYS A 416 44.90 19.52 -22.13
N ARG A 417 44.58 18.27 -22.46
CA ARG A 417 45.57 17.34 -23.03
C ARG A 417 45.86 17.71 -24.48
N SER A 418 47.11 17.58 -24.90
CA SER A 418 47.47 17.74 -26.31
C SER A 418 46.87 16.59 -27.13
N THR A 419 46.65 16.80 -28.43
CA THR A 419 46.15 15.77 -29.37
C THR A 419 47.00 14.51 -29.36
N ASP A 420 48.30 14.65 -29.09
CA ASP A 420 49.25 13.54 -29.05
C ASP A 420 49.12 12.72 -27.75
N GLN A 421 48.85 13.37 -26.61
CA GLN A 421 48.54 12.68 -25.35
C GLN A 421 47.20 11.93 -25.46
N LEU A 422 46.20 12.55 -26.10
CA LEU A 422 44.91 11.91 -26.38
C LEU A 422 45.06 10.69 -27.32
N ARG A 423 46.04 10.68 -28.23
CA ARG A 423 46.34 9.53 -29.10
C ARG A 423 47.00 8.37 -28.34
N VAL A 424 48.00 8.67 -27.49
CA VAL A 424 48.69 7.66 -26.68
C VAL A 424 47.73 7.00 -25.70
N ASP A 425 46.80 7.76 -25.13
CA ASP A 425 45.79 7.23 -24.21
C ASP A 425 44.66 6.46 -24.92
N GLY A 426 44.59 6.50 -26.26
CA GLY A 426 43.61 5.79 -27.10
C GLY A 426 42.28 6.53 -27.28
N TRP A 427 42.27 7.87 -27.18
CA TRP A 427 41.08 8.73 -27.07
C TRP A 427 40.82 9.59 -28.30
N ALA A 428 41.75 9.58 -29.24
CA ALA A 428 41.61 10.19 -30.55
C ALA A 428 41.68 9.10 -31.62
N PRO A 429 40.89 9.20 -32.71
CA PRO A 429 40.98 8.25 -33.81
C PRO A 429 42.40 8.13 -34.34
N SER A 430 42.79 6.92 -34.71
CA SER A 430 44.08 6.71 -35.37
C SER A 430 44.15 7.50 -36.68
N GLU A 431 45.37 7.80 -37.16
CA GLU A 431 45.54 8.50 -38.46
C GLU A 431 44.81 7.80 -39.61
N LYS A 432 44.56 6.49 -39.49
CA LYS A 432 43.80 5.69 -40.46
C LYS A 432 42.30 6.02 -40.44
N LEU A 433 41.71 6.30 -39.29
CA LEU A 433 40.28 6.58 -39.17
C LEU A 433 39.91 7.99 -39.65
N ILE A 434 40.84 8.95 -39.50
CA ILE A 434 40.70 10.31 -40.07
C ILE A 434 40.70 10.24 -41.61
N SER A 435 41.42 9.27 -42.20
CA SER A 435 41.42 9.05 -43.65
C SER A 435 40.21 8.27 -44.18
N GLU A 436 39.43 7.62 -43.31
CA GLU A 436 38.31 6.75 -43.71
C GLU A 436 36.91 7.41 -43.56
N GLY A 437 36.78 8.54 -42.85
CA GLY A 437 35.53 9.30 -42.74
C GLY A 437 35.43 10.18 -41.49
N LEU A 438 34.25 10.78 -41.23
CA LEU A 438 33.99 11.51 -40.00
C LEU A 438 33.77 10.53 -38.82
N LEU A 439 34.20 10.93 -37.63
CA LEU A 439 34.11 10.14 -36.39
C LEU A 439 32.65 9.74 -36.09
N PHE A 440 32.37 8.45 -35.85
CA PHE A 440 31.02 7.84 -35.68
C PHE A 440 30.14 7.70 -36.94
N GLU A 441 30.56 8.14 -38.12
CA GLU A 441 29.71 8.11 -39.32
C GLU A 441 29.34 6.66 -39.74
N ASN A 442 30.28 5.72 -39.58
CA ASN A 442 30.11 4.31 -39.92
C ASN A 442 29.94 3.38 -38.69
N ALA A 443 30.05 3.95 -37.47
CA ALA A 443 30.13 3.20 -36.22
C ALA A 443 28.78 3.06 -35.49
N ILE A 444 27.74 3.79 -35.90
CA ILE A 444 26.40 3.71 -35.28
C ILE A 444 25.66 2.49 -35.82
N GLU A 445 25.29 1.58 -34.93
CA GLU A 445 24.34 0.52 -35.21
C GLU A 445 23.24 0.57 -34.15
N LEU A 446 22.04 0.94 -34.57
CA LEU A 446 20.90 0.94 -33.66
C LEU A 446 20.33 -0.47 -33.59
N PRO A 447 20.05 -0.99 -32.38
CA PRO A 447 19.37 -2.27 -32.24
C PRO A 447 18.05 -2.29 -33.00
N ASP A 448 17.70 -3.45 -33.56
CA ASP A 448 16.42 -3.66 -34.24
C ASP A 448 15.24 -3.18 -33.38
N THR A 449 14.21 -2.63 -34.02
CA THR A 449 13.03 -2.08 -33.34
C THR A 449 12.27 -3.11 -32.50
N ASN A 450 12.56 -4.41 -32.67
CA ASN A 450 11.97 -5.50 -31.91
C ASN A 450 12.66 -5.75 -30.55
N ILE A 451 13.82 -5.13 -30.27
CA ILE A 451 14.46 -5.20 -28.96
C ILE A 451 13.88 -4.09 -28.09
N ASP A 452 12.69 -4.34 -27.52
CA ASP A 452 11.98 -3.39 -26.66
C ASP A 452 12.82 -2.91 -25.48
N THR A 453 13.72 -3.75 -24.97
CA THR A 453 14.52 -3.46 -23.77
C THR A 453 15.44 -2.25 -23.95
N PHE A 454 16.02 -2.04 -25.13
CA PHE A 454 16.88 -0.88 -25.41
C PHE A 454 16.07 0.43 -25.42
N TYR A 455 14.97 0.45 -26.17
CA TYR A 455 14.12 1.64 -26.28
C TYR A 455 13.39 1.95 -24.97
N CYS A 456 13.00 0.94 -24.19
CA CYS A 456 12.50 1.12 -22.82
C CYS A 456 13.56 1.76 -21.92
N GLN A 457 14.83 1.31 -21.98
CA GLN A 457 15.91 1.93 -21.22
C GLN A 457 16.20 3.38 -21.66
N ALA A 458 16.17 3.66 -22.96
CA ALA A 458 16.35 5.01 -23.50
C ALA A 458 15.20 5.96 -23.07
N ARG A 459 13.94 5.51 -23.13
CA ARG A 459 12.77 6.24 -22.62
C ARG A 459 12.86 6.49 -21.12
N ARG A 460 13.28 5.49 -20.36
CA ARG A 460 13.48 5.58 -18.92
C ARG A 460 14.56 6.61 -18.56
N LEU A 461 15.73 6.51 -19.19
CA LEU A 461 16.83 7.46 -18.97
C LEU A 461 16.38 8.88 -19.35
N HIS A 462 15.69 9.03 -20.48
CA HIS A 462 15.12 10.32 -20.89
C HIS A 462 14.20 10.90 -19.82
N THR A 463 13.33 10.08 -19.24
CA THR A 463 12.41 10.50 -18.16
C THR A 463 13.17 10.94 -16.90
N ILE A 464 14.22 10.21 -16.49
CA ILE A 464 15.05 10.58 -15.34
C ILE A 464 15.76 11.92 -15.58
N LEU A 465 16.25 12.16 -16.80
CA LEU A 465 17.02 13.36 -17.15
C LEU A 465 16.16 14.60 -17.37
N THR A 466 14.96 14.46 -17.93
CA THR A 466 14.12 15.59 -18.33
C THR A 466 13.13 16.03 -17.28
N SER A 467 12.63 15.12 -16.43
CA SER A 467 11.48 15.39 -15.56
C SER A 467 11.78 16.50 -14.53
N PRO A 468 11.31 17.74 -14.75
CA PRO A 468 11.53 18.82 -13.80
C PRO A 468 10.60 18.63 -12.61
N ARG A 469 10.93 19.31 -11.52
CA ARG A 469 9.99 19.45 -10.40
C ARG A 469 8.69 20.02 -10.96
N LEU A 470 7.60 19.26 -10.88
CA LEU A 470 6.26 19.85 -10.93
C LEU A 470 6.22 20.84 -9.75
N HIS A 471 6.48 22.11 -10.02
CA HIS A 471 5.94 23.15 -9.19
C HIS A 471 4.44 23.00 -9.32
N ALA A 472 3.84 22.31 -8.36
CA ALA A 472 2.43 22.43 -8.08
C ALA A 472 2.19 23.90 -7.73
N LYS A 473 2.01 24.75 -8.76
CA LYS A 473 1.14 25.90 -8.66
C LYS A 473 -0.26 25.31 -8.55
N CYS A 474 -0.63 24.92 -7.33
CA CYS A 474 -2.02 24.89 -6.96
C CYS A 474 -2.48 26.35 -6.99
N THR A 475 -3.06 26.76 -8.12
CA THR A 475 -4.07 27.82 -8.14
C THR A 475 -5.36 27.27 -7.59
#